data_AF-A0A937MYZ4-F1
#
_entry.id   AF-A0A937MYZ4-F1
#
_cell.length_a   1.000
_cell.length_b   1.000
_cell.length_c   1.000
_cell.angle_alpha   90.00
_cell.angle_beta   90.00
_cell.angle_gamma   90.00
#
_symmetry.space_group_name_H-M   'P 1'
#
loop_
_entity.id
_entity.type
_entity.pdbx_description
1 polymer ?
#
loop_
_entity_poly.entity_id
_entity_poly.type
_entity_poly.pdbx_seq_one_letter_code
_entity_poly.pdbx_strand_id
1 'polypeptide(L)'
;MQSEKEYAIILHDMREEGNFFPSYYHQYRVDVGEQQTQRPFVEVAESYYKKNEPYLGMALRAKTADGVITNTPFPNGYQYVGNPQYGRWREGGSGGGMWEFYGKYMLMSQVMNWAGFGLNRNHYNNYSSFSSRGQPYYGPNREYGTAGTVTKKQKPDFFKRKLAKNSLSQTRFQNKVKQRMGRSKNTFRSRGFSFGK
;
A
#
# COMPACT_ATOMS: atom_id res chain seq x y z
N MET A 1 13.06 -17.67 -10.03
CA MET A 1 11.76 -17.52 -9.31
C MET A 1 10.83 -18.71 -9.51
N GLN A 2 10.62 -19.23 -10.74
CA GLN A 2 9.74 -20.41 -10.92
C GLN A 2 10.26 -21.68 -10.21
N SER A 3 11.58 -21.79 -10.03
CA SER A 3 12.27 -22.86 -9.30
C SER A 3 12.04 -22.85 -7.78
N GLU A 4 11.64 -21.71 -7.21
CA GLU A 4 11.45 -21.61 -5.76
C GLU A 4 10.20 -22.36 -5.33
N LYS A 5 10.30 -23.09 -4.21
CA LYS A 5 9.18 -23.85 -3.65
C LYS A 5 8.04 -22.92 -3.24
N GLU A 6 8.39 -21.78 -2.64
CA GLU A 6 7.45 -20.74 -2.21
C GLU A 6 8.07 -19.35 -2.37
N TYR A 7 7.22 -18.35 -2.61
CA TYR A 7 7.66 -16.95 -2.62
C TYR A 7 6.46 -16.00 -2.47
N ALA A 8 6.73 -14.75 -2.07
CA ALA A 8 5.78 -13.64 -2.18
C ALA A 8 6.46 -12.41 -2.80
N ILE A 9 5.76 -11.73 -3.70
CA ILE A 9 6.15 -10.47 -4.30
C ILE A 9 5.24 -9.39 -3.72
N ILE A 10 5.82 -8.51 -2.93
CA ILE A 10 5.12 -7.44 -2.20
C ILE A 10 5.40 -6.11 -2.88
N LEU A 11 4.35 -5.30 -3.05
CA LEU A 11 4.50 -3.90 -3.45
C LEU A 11 5.06 -3.11 -2.27
N HIS A 12 6.37 -2.95 -2.23
CA HIS A 12 7.08 -2.41 -1.08
C HIS A 12 6.96 -0.89 -0.99
N ASP A 13 7.14 -0.20 -2.12
CA ASP A 13 7.05 1.25 -2.22
C ASP A 13 6.63 1.66 -3.64
N MET A 14 6.20 2.91 -3.77
CA MET A 14 5.81 3.54 -5.03
C MET A 14 6.22 5.01 -5.03
N ARG A 15 6.56 5.53 -6.20
CA ARG A 15 6.80 6.97 -6.37
C ARG A 15 6.45 7.42 -7.78
N GLU A 16 6.10 8.69 -7.88
CA GLU A 16 5.87 9.40 -9.12
C GLU A 16 6.88 10.55 -9.17
N GLU A 17 7.64 10.63 -10.24
CA GLU A 17 8.68 11.64 -10.45
C GLU A 17 8.40 12.43 -11.72
N GLY A 18 8.74 13.71 -11.74
CA GLY A 18 8.44 14.58 -12.88
C GLY A 18 7.22 15.48 -12.67
N ASN A 19 7.25 16.65 -13.31
CA ASN A 19 6.23 17.69 -13.12
C ASN A 19 5.23 17.82 -14.27
N PHE A 20 5.66 17.52 -15.51
CA PHE A 20 4.84 17.66 -16.72
C PHE A 20 4.57 16.33 -17.41
N PHE A 21 5.57 15.44 -17.37
CA PHE A 21 5.48 14.06 -17.84
C PHE A 21 5.94 13.18 -16.68
N PRO A 22 5.00 12.74 -15.82
CA PRO A 22 5.36 11.93 -14.68
C PRO A 22 5.81 10.54 -15.12
N SER A 23 6.95 10.09 -14.59
CA SER A 23 7.38 8.70 -14.60
C SER A 23 6.91 8.03 -13.31
N TYR A 24 6.48 6.78 -13.44
CA TYR A 24 5.90 6.00 -12.35
C TYR A 24 6.82 4.86 -11.98
N TYR A 25 7.10 4.68 -10.70
CA TYR A 25 8.02 3.66 -10.23
C TYR A 25 7.39 2.81 -9.14
N HIS A 26 7.66 1.52 -9.24
CA HIS A 26 7.39 0.56 -8.16
C HIS A 26 8.70 0.08 -7.56
N GLN A 27 8.66 -0.23 -6.28
CA GLN A 27 9.66 -1.01 -5.59
C GLN A 27 9.02 -2.28 -5.06
N TYR A 28 9.67 -3.41 -5.27
CA TYR A 28 9.17 -4.70 -4.81
C TYR A 28 10.06 -5.26 -3.72
N ARG A 29 9.45 -5.98 -2.77
CA ARG A 29 10.15 -6.90 -1.89
C ARG A 29 9.77 -8.31 -2.26
N VAL A 30 10.76 -9.20 -2.32
CA VAL A 30 10.57 -10.61 -2.61
C VAL A 30 10.91 -11.38 -1.34
N ASP A 31 9.93 -12.11 -0.82
CA ASP A 31 10.09 -12.97 0.34
C ASP A 31 10.16 -14.42 -0.17
N VAL A 32 11.23 -15.15 0.15
CA VAL A 32 11.43 -16.58 -0.18
C VAL A 32 11.71 -17.30 1.14
N GLY A 33 10.68 -17.94 1.69
CA GLY A 33 10.72 -18.43 3.07
C GLY A 33 11.06 -17.29 4.04
N GLU A 34 12.19 -17.41 4.74
CA GLU A 34 12.68 -16.41 5.69
C GLU A 34 13.50 -15.29 5.02
N GLN A 35 13.98 -15.49 3.79
CA GLN A 35 14.82 -14.52 3.10
C GLN A 35 13.99 -13.41 2.49
N GLN A 36 14.33 -12.16 2.79
CA GLN A 36 13.67 -10.98 2.24
C GLN A 36 14.66 -10.18 1.40
N THR A 37 14.32 -9.98 0.13
CA THR A 37 15.13 -9.20 -0.81
C THR A 37 14.34 -8.02 -1.31
N GLN A 38 14.76 -6.81 -0.95
CA GLN A 38 14.24 -5.58 -1.53
C GLN A 38 14.89 -5.35 -2.90
N ARG A 39 14.08 -5.08 -3.91
CA ARG A 39 14.55 -4.79 -5.26
C ARG A 39 14.71 -3.27 -5.45
N PRO A 40 15.56 -2.84 -6.41
CA PRO A 40 15.58 -1.44 -6.84
C PRO A 40 14.22 -0.97 -7.35
N PHE A 41 14.04 0.34 -7.43
CA PHE A 41 12.89 0.91 -8.14
C PHE A 41 12.97 0.56 -9.62
N VAL A 42 11.82 0.20 -10.18
CA VAL A 42 11.65 -0.04 -11.62
C VAL A 42 10.56 0.86 -12.14
N GLU A 43 10.80 1.46 -13.30
CA GLU A 43 9.79 2.24 -13.99
C GLU A 43 8.69 1.31 -14.50
N VAL A 44 7.44 1.76 -14.39
CA VAL A 44 6.24 1.04 -14.82
C VAL A 44 5.33 1.97 -15.61
N ALA A 45 4.49 1.40 -16.46
CA ALA A 45 3.45 2.16 -17.14
C ALA A 45 2.47 2.78 -16.12
N GLU A 46 1.97 3.99 -16.41
CA GLU A 46 0.98 4.68 -15.57
C GLU A 46 -0.25 3.83 -15.27
N SER A 47 -0.76 3.10 -16.27
CA SER A 47 -1.90 2.21 -16.12
C SER A 47 -1.63 1.09 -15.10
N TYR A 48 -0.41 0.55 -15.10
CA TYR A 48 0.02 -0.47 -14.15
C TYR A 48 0.23 0.12 -12.75
N TYR A 49 0.75 1.35 -12.67
CA TYR A 49 0.86 2.08 -11.41
C TYR A 49 -0.50 2.30 -10.76
N LYS A 50 -1.45 2.92 -11.49
CA LYS A 50 -2.80 3.20 -10.99
C LYS A 50 -3.54 1.93 -10.59
N LYS A 51 -3.38 0.85 -11.36
CA LYS A 51 -3.97 -0.45 -11.03
C LYS A 51 -3.48 -0.98 -9.68
N ASN A 52 -2.20 -0.77 -9.35
CA ASN A 52 -1.59 -1.30 -8.13
C ASN A 52 -1.51 -0.28 -6.99
N GLU A 53 -1.82 0.99 -7.23
CA GLU A 53 -1.80 2.05 -6.21
C GLU A 53 -2.58 1.67 -4.96
N PRO A 54 -3.73 0.95 -4.99
CA PRO A 54 -4.43 0.55 -3.77
C PRO A 54 -3.68 -0.45 -2.89
N TYR A 55 -2.68 -1.16 -3.42
CA TYR A 55 -2.10 -2.37 -2.83
C TYR A 55 -0.73 -2.16 -2.16
N LEU A 56 -0.37 -0.93 -1.78
CA LEU A 56 0.90 -0.67 -1.07
C LEU A 56 1.00 -1.55 0.18
N GLY A 57 2.15 -2.21 0.35
CA GLY A 57 2.44 -3.12 1.45
C GLY A 57 1.79 -4.50 1.32
N MET A 58 1.03 -4.77 0.26
CA MET A 58 0.36 -6.05 0.03
C MET A 58 1.18 -6.96 -0.91
N ALA A 59 1.00 -8.27 -0.76
CA ALA A 59 1.50 -9.25 -1.71
C ALA A 59 0.67 -9.15 -2.99
N LEU A 60 1.30 -8.87 -4.13
CA LEU A 60 0.67 -8.86 -5.45
C LEU A 60 0.63 -10.26 -6.06
N ARG A 61 1.62 -11.09 -5.70
CA ARG A 61 1.72 -12.46 -6.15
C ARG A 61 2.38 -13.31 -5.07
N ALA A 62 1.89 -14.51 -4.85
CA ALA A 62 2.55 -15.49 -4.00
C ALA A 62 2.42 -16.90 -4.56
N LYS A 63 3.37 -17.75 -4.21
CA LYS A 63 3.34 -19.20 -4.40
C LYS A 63 3.50 -19.85 -3.03
N THR A 64 2.55 -20.68 -2.64
CA THR A 64 2.65 -21.46 -1.39
C THR A 64 3.52 -22.70 -1.60
N ALA A 65 3.97 -23.31 -0.50
CA ALA A 65 4.79 -24.54 -0.54
C ALA A 65 4.11 -25.72 -1.27
N ASP A 66 2.77 -25.72 -1.33
CA ASP A 66 1.96 -26.73 -2.04
C ASP A 66 1.81 -26.41 -3.55
N GLY A 67 2.46 -25.34 -4.03
CA GLY A 67 2.48 -24.94 -5.43
C GLY A 67 1.34 -24.04 -5.87
N VAL A 68 0.40 -23.68 -4.97
CA VAL A 68 -0.72 -22.79 -5.30
C VAL A 68 -0.20 -21.38 -5.55
N ILE A 69 -0.50 -20.82 -6.73
CA ILE A 69 -0.12 -19.46 -7.11
C ILE A 69 -1.35 -18.55 -6.99
N THR A 70 -1.21 -17.50 -6.18
CA THR A 70 -2.22 -16.45 -6.01
C THR A 70 -1.70 -15.17 -6.65
N ASN A 71 -2.46 -14.60 -7.58
CA ASN A 71 -2.18 -13.30 -8.22
C ASN A 71 -3.13 -12.18 -7.73
N THR A 72 -4.04 -12.51 -6.83
CA THR A 72 -4.96 -11.57 -6.21
C THR A 72 -4.27 -10.90 -5.02
N PRO A 73 -4.28 -9.57 -4.90
CA PRO A 73 -3.59 -8.91 -3.80
C PRO A 73 -4.13 -9.25 -2.40
N PHE A 74 -3.24 -9.51 -1.45
CA PHE A 74 -3.62 -9.80 -0.06
C PHE A 74 -2.54 -9.32 0.93
N PRO A 75 -2.86 -9.22 2.24
CA PRO A 75 -1.92 -8.71 3.22
C PRO A 75 -0.72 -9.64 3.36
N ASN A 76 0.49 -9.08 3.42
CA ASN A 76 1.68 -9.90 3.56
C ASN A 76 1.61 -10.81 4.80
N GLY A 77 1.95 -12.08 4.61
CA GLY A 77 2.04 -13.09 5.64
C GLY A 77 0.93 -14.12 5.66
N TYR A 78 -0.22 -13.82 5.05
CA TYR A 78 -1.33 -14.78 4.96
C TYR A 78 -0.96 -16.03 4.16
N GLN A 79 0.08 -15.98 3.31
CA GLN A 79 0.59 -17.12 2.56
C GLN A 79 1.16 -18.24 3.43
N TYR A 80 1.59 -17.94 4.65
CA TYR A 80 2.19 -18.92 5.58
C TYR A 80 1.17 -19.48 6.59
N VAL A 81 -0.05 -18.95 6.58
CA VAL A 81 -1.05 -19.19 7.63
C VAL A 81 -1.94 -20.34 7.20
N GLY A 82 -2.23 -21.23 8.14
CA GLY A 82 -2.95 -22.47 7.85
C GLY A 82 -2.06 -23.59 7.32
N ASN A 83 -0.78 -23.33 7.00
CA ASN A 83 0.18 -24.37 6.63
C ASN A 83 0.88 -24.92 7.89
N PRO A 84 0.69 -26.22 8.22
CA PRO A 84 1.23 -26.82 9.45
C PRO A 84 2.76 -26.85 9.50
N GLN A 85 3.47 -26.59 8.40
CA GLN A 85 4.93 -26.46 8.41
C GLN A 85 5.42 -25.22 9.16
N TYR A 86 4.62 -24.14 9.16
CA TYR A 86 4.99 -22.85 9.74
C TYR A 86 4.43 -22.62 11.14
N GLY A 87 3.39 -23.35 11.53
CA GLY A 87 2.70 -23.12 12.78
C GLY A 87 1.47 -23.99 12.98
N ARG A 88 0.66 -23.62 13.95
CA ARG A 88 -0.60 -24.31 14.28
C ARG A 88 -1.65 -23.33 14.76
N TRP A 89 -2.92 -23.73 14.63
CA TRP A 89 -4.01 -23.04 15.30
C TRP A 89 -4.02 -23.42 16.78
N ARG A 90 -3.91 -22.42 17.67
CA ARG A 90 -4.18 -22.58 19.09
C ARG A 90 -5.64 -22.29 19.36
N GLU A 91 -6.33 -23.23 20.00
CA GLU A 91 -7.71 -23.06 20.44
C GLU A 91 -7.75 -22.16 21.68
N GLY A 92 -8.50 -21.07 21.59
CA GLY A 92 -8.96 -20.31 22.76
C GLY A 92 -10.38 -20.76 23.11
N GLY A 93 -10.70 -20.88 24.39
CA GLY A 93 -11.97 -21.43 24.90
C GLY A 93 -13.27 -20.69 24.51
N SER A 94 -13.19 -19.67 23.65
CA SER A 94 -14.32 -18.83 23.22
C SER A 94 -14.39 -18.63 21.70
N GLY A 95 -14.11 -19.68 20.91
CA GLY A 95 -14.46 -19.73 19.49
C GLY A 95 -13.54 -18.96 18.52
N GLY A 96 -12.43 -18.41 19.02
CA GLY A 96 -11.41 -17.76 18.20
C GLY A 96 -10.08 -18.47 18.28
N GLY A 97 -9.78 -19.32 17.30
CA GLY A 97 -8.44 -19.91 17.17
C GLY A 97 -7.43 -18.84 16.73
N MET A 98 -6.21 -18.91 17.26
CA MET A 98 -5.13 -17.98 16.94
C MET A 98 -3.98 -18.72 16.27
N TRP A 99 -3.47 -18.22 15.14
CA TRP A 99 -2.34 -18.85 14.45
C TRP A 99 -1.01 -18.59 15.18
N GLU A 100 -0.40 -19.64 15.72
CA GLU A 100 0.90 -19.60 16.38
C GLU A 100 1.98 -20.11 15.43
N PHE A 101 2.93 -19.26 15.06
CA PHE A 101 4.13 -19.68 14.32
C PHE A 101 5.07 -20.48 15.22
N TYR A 102 5.69 -21.52 14.68
CA TYR A 102 6.76 -22.24 15.40
C TYR A 102 7.95 -21.32 15.69
N GLY A 103 8.71 -21.60 16.76
CA GLY A 103 9.80 -20.76 17.27
C GLY A 103 10.75 -20.21 16.20
N LYS A 104 11.20 -21.07 15.27
CA LYS A 104 12.07 -20.68 14.14
C LYS A 104 11.46 -19.61 13.22
N TYR A 105 10.13 -19.55 13.13
CA TYR A 105 9.38 -18.59 12.32
C TYR A 105 8.78 -17.43 13.12
N MET A 106 9.08 -17.31 14.43
CA MET A 106 8.56 -16.21 15.24
C MET A 106 8.96 -14.84 14.71
N LEU A 107 10.14 -14.71 14.11
CA LEU A 107 10.57 -13.47 13.45
C LEU A 107 9.67 -13.08 12.28
N MET A 108 9.04 -14.03 11.58
CA MET A 108 8.07 -13.71 10.53
C MET A 108 6.89 -12.93 11.13
N SER A 109 6.41 -13.30 12.32
CA SER A 109 5.30 -12.59 12.98
C SER A 109 5.65 -11.12 13.30
N GLN A 110 6.91 -10.85 13.65
CA GLN A 110 7.40 -9.51 13.96
C GLN A 110 7.56 -8.67 12.69
N VAL A 111 8.11 -9.25 11.62
CA VAL A 111 8.34 -8.53 10.34
C VAL A 111 7.04 -8.32 9.56
N MET A 112 6.04 -9.15 9.77
CA MET A 112 4.70 -8.96 9.22
C MET A 112 3.93 -7.86 9.96
N ASN A 113 4.46 -7.40 11.11
CA ASN A 113 3.99 -6.28 11.94
C ASN A 113 2.45 -6.26 12.05
N TRP A 114 1.89 -7.45 12.32
CA TRP A 114 0.49 -7.67 12.64
C TRP A 114 0.25 -7.15 14.05
N ALA A 115 0.23 -5.83 14.19
CA ALA A 115 0.14 -5.05 15.42
C ALA A 115 -0.64 -5.68 16.59
N GLY A 116 -0.08 -6.69 17.26
CA GLY A 116 -0.69 -7.42 18.37
C GLY A 116 -1.99 -8.19 18.05
N PHE A 117 -2.52 -8.17 16.82
CA PHE A 117 -3.82 -8.78 16.52
C PHE A 117 -3.77 -10.29 16.53
N GLY A 118 -2.62 -10.82 16.13
CA GLY A 118 -2.56 -12.18 15.70
C GLY A 118 -3.57 -12.54 14.59
N LEU A 119 -3.30 -13.56 13.80
CA LEU A 119 -4.33 -14.02 12.88
C LEU A 119 -5.33 -14.88 13.62
N ASN A 120 -6.40 -14.22 14.03
CA ASN A 120 -7.64 -14.87 14.40
C ASN A 120 -8.15 -15.70 13.20
N ARG A 121 -8.65 -16.90 13.48
CA ARG A 121 -9.16 -17.83 12.48
C ARG A 121 -10.26 -17.24 11.61
N ASN A 122 -11.10 -16.36 12.16
CA ASN A 122 -12.13 -15.66 11.39
C ASN A 122 -11.53 -14.73 10.34
N HIS A 123 -10.42 -14.05 10.64
CA HIS A 123 -9.74 -13.19 9.66
C HIS A 123 -9.15 -14.03 8.53
N TYR A 124 -8.55 -15.18 8.86
CA TYR A 124 -8.05 -16.11 7.87
C TYR A 124 -9.18 -16.72 7.01
N ASN A 125 -10.30 -17.10 7.61
CA ASN A 125 -11.47 -17.59 6.88
C ASN A 125 -12.01 -16.53 5.91
N ASN A 126 -12.07 -15.27 6.34
CA ASN A 126 -12.44 -14.14 5.49
C ASN A 126 -11.45 -13.99 4.32
N TYR A 127 -10.15 -13.98 4.60
CA TYR A 127 -9.13 -13.98 3.57
C TYR A 127 -9.32 -15.12 2.56
N SER A 128 -9.50 -16.35 3.03
CA SER A 128 -9.69 -17.54 2.20
C SER A 128 -10.91 -17.41 1.29
N SER A 129 -12.02 -16.88 1.83
CA SER A 129 -13.25 -16.59 1.08
C SER A 129 -13.07 -15.52 0.00
N PHE A 130 -12.29 -14.46 0.28
CA PHE A 130 -11.96 -13.44 -0.73
C PHE A 130 -11.02 -13.99 -1.80
N SER A 131 -10.00 -14.74 -1.39
CA SER A 131 -9.02 -15.37 -2.26
C SER A 131 -9.68 -16.34 -3.24
N SER A 132 -10.61 -17.18 -2.77
CA SER A 132 -11.35 -18.12 -3.63
C SER A 132 -12.25 -17.44 -4.67
N ARG A 133 -12.68 -16.20 -4.40
CA ARG A 133 -13.44 -15.35 -5.34
C ARG A 133 -12.53 -14.47 -6.21
N GLY A 134 -11.21 -14.58 -6.07
CA GLY A 134 -10.25 -13.73 -6.77
C GLY A 134 -10.29 -12.26 -6.36
N GLN A 135 -10.85 -11.94 -5.18
CA GLN A 135 -11.01 -10.57 -4.70
C GLN A 135 -9.87 -10.13 -3.77
N PRO A 136 -9.33 -8.91 -3.93
CA PRO A 136 -8.32 -8.41 -3.01
C PRO A 136 -8.82 -8.32 -1.57
N TYR A 137 -8.01 -8.77 -0.62
CA TYR A 137 -8.35 -8.73 0.80
C TYR A 137 -7.55 -7.65 1.52
N TYR A 138 -8.22 -6.69 2.16
CA TYR A 138 -7.58 -5.56 2.86
C TYR A 138 -7.59 -5.71 4.39
N GLY A 139 -7.93 -6.89 4.90
CA GLY A 139 -8.27 -7.10 6.31
C GLY A 139 -9.74 -6.76 6.61
N PRO A 140 -10.26 -7.19 7.77
CA PRO A 140 -11.67 -6.97 8.15
C PRO A 140 -12.03 -5.49 8.23
N ASN A 141 -11.10 -4.65 8.70
CA ASN A 141 -11.29 -3.21 8.85
C ASN A 141 -10.58 -2.39 7.77
N ARG A 142 -10.21 -3.01 6.63
CA ARG A 142 -9.43 -2.36 5.56
C ARG A 142 -8.12 -1.74 6.07
N GLU A 143 -7.48 -2.42 7.00
CA GLU A 143 -6.27 -1.95 7.68
C GLU A 143 -5.00 -2.07 6.82
N TYR A 144 -5.04 -2.87 5.75
CA TYR A 144 -3.98 -3.05 4.77
C TYR A 144 -4.26 -2.28 3.46
N GLY A 145 -3.26 -2.21 2.57
CA GLY A 145 -3.31 -1.40 1.35
C GLY A 145 -3.08 0.08 1.62
N THR A 146 -3.02 0.90 0.59
CA THR A 146 -2.52 2.30 0.65
C THR A 146 -3.34 3.21 1.56
N ALA A 147 -4.64 2.93 1.73
CA ALA A 147 -5.49 3.68 2.65
C ALA A 147 -5.44 3.16 4.10
N GLY A 148 -4.91 1.95 4.30
CA GLY A 148 -4.95 1.20 5.55
C GLY A 148 -4.09 1.79 6.67
N THR A 149 -4.58 1.65 7.90
CA THR A 149 -3.91 2.16 9.11
C THR A 149 -2.61 1.43 9.41
N VAL A 150 -2.53 0.13 9.13
CA VAL A 150 -1.31 -0.68 9.29
C VAL A 150 -0.28 -0.27 8.25
N THR A 151 -0.68 -0.12 6.99
CA THR A 151 0.23 0.34 5.92
C THR A 151 0.82 1.71 6.21
N LYS A 152 0.02 2.65 6.74
CA LYS A 152 0.50 3.99 7.15
C LYS A 152 1.61 3.94 8.19
N LYS A 153 1.49 3.04 9.17
CA LYS A 153 2.53 2.82 10.19
C LYS A 153 3.78 2.14 9.61
N GLN A 154 3.60 1.19 8.70
CA GLN A 154 4.69 0.41 8.12
C GLN A 154 5.48 1.16 7.03
N LYS A 155 4.86 2.15 6.36
CA LYS A 155 5.42 2.84 5.19
C LYS A 155 5.49 4.36 5.37
N PRO A 156 6.08 4.86 6.48
CA PRO A 156 6.05 6.29 6.80
C PRO A 156 6.67 7.14 5.69
N ASP A 157 7.72 6.68 5.04
CA ASP A 157 8.43 7.46 4.01
C ASP A 157 7.60 7.66 2.75
N PHE A 158 6.80 6.67 2.33
CA PHE A 158 5.82 6.84 1.25
C PHE A 158 4.85 7.98 1.56
N PHE A 159 4.27 7.98 2.76
CA PHE A 159 3.29 8.98 3.16
C PHE A 159 3.92 10.36 3.37
N LYS A 160 5.14 10.44 3.92
CA LYS A 160 5.91 11.69 4.00
C LYS A 160 6.12 12.30 2.61
N ARG A 161 6.52 11.50 1.61
CA ARG A 161 6.68 11.97 0.22
C ARG A 161 5.34 12.40 -0.38
N LYS A 162 4.27 11.63 -0.17
CA LYS A 162 2.92 11.98 -0.66
C LYS A 162 2.43 13.30 -0.05
N LEU A 163 2.65 13.53 1.24
CA LEU A 163 2.32 14.79 1.92
C LEU A 163 3.15 15.97 1.40
N ALA A 164 4.47 15.79 1.22
CA ALA A 164 5.35 16.81 0.68
C ALA A 164 4.94 17.21 -0.76
N LYS A 165 4.54 16.26 -1.59
CA LYS A 165 4.02 16.54 -2.93
C LYS A 165 2.72 17.36 -2.88
N ASN A 166 1.83 17.03 -1.95
CA ASN A 166 0.56 17.75 -1.77
C ASN A 166 0.78 19.17 -1.22
N SER A 167 1.70 19.38 -0.29
CA SER A 167 2.00 20.74 0.20
C SER A 167 2.61 21.59 -0.92
N LEU A 168 3.54 21.04 -1.70
CA LEU A 168 4.11 21.72 -2.87
C LEU A 168 3.07 22.05 -3.95
N SER A 169 2.04 21.20 -4.15
CA SER A 169 0.96 21.51 -5.09
C SER A 169 0.05 22.63 -4.56
N GLN A 170 -0.27 22.63 -3.27
CA GLN A 170 -1.05 23.69 -2.61
C GLN A 170 -0.33 25.04 -2.67
N THR A 171 0.96 25.10 -2.34
CA THR A 171 1.75 26.34 -2.44
C THR A 171 1.78 26.88 -3.87
N ARG A 172 1.97 26.00 -4.87
CA ARG A 172 1.94 26.39 -6.29
C ARG A 172 0.56 26.94 -6.71
N PHE A 173 -0.52 26.31 -6.28
CA PHE A 173 -1.87 26.79 -6.55
C PHE A 173 -2.11 28.18 -5.94
N GLN A 174 -1.75 28.37 -4.66
CA GLN A 174 -1.86 29.67 -4.00
C GLN A 174 -1.05 30.75 -4.72
N ASN A 175 0.18 30.44 -5.15
CA ASN A 175 1.01 31.37 -5.92
C ASN A 175 0.39 31.74 -7.26
N LYS A 176 -0.20 30.77 -7.98
CA LYS A 176 -0.91 31.02 -9.25
C LYS A 176 -2.16 31.90 -9.06
N VAL A 177 -2.92 31.69 -7.98
CA VAL A 177 -4.08 32.54 -7.62
C VAL A 177 -3.62 33.95 -7.28
N LYS A 178 -2.59 34.11 -6.44
CA LYS A 178 -2.01 35.42 -6.09
C LYS A 178 -1.52 36.20 -7.32
N GLN A 179 -0.83 35.52 -8.25
CA GLN A 179 -0.35 36.14 -9.49
C GLN A 179 -1.50 36.57 -10.44
N ARG A 180 -2.62 35.85 -10.44
CA ARG A 180 -3.81 36.23 -11.22
C ARG A 180 -4.60 37.35 -10.56
N MET A 181 -4.76 37.34 -9.23
CA MET A 181 -5.44 38.41 -8.51
C MET A 181 -4.63 39.70 -8.44
N GLY A 182 -3.30 39.63 -8.36
CA GLY A 182 -2.40 40.80 -8.41
C GLY A 182 -2.32 41.49 -9.77
N ARG A 183 -2.84 40.86 -10.84
CA ARG A 183 -2.98 41.46 -12.17
C ARG A 183 -4.34 42.14 -12.40
N SER A 184 -5.31 41.95 -11.51
CA SER A 184 -6.55 42.72 -11.49
C SER A 184 -6.31 44.08 -10.83
N LYS A 185 -5.52 44.95 -11.47
CA LYS A 185 -5.61 46.38 -11.21
C LYS A 185 -6.70 46.92 -12.11
N ASN A 186 -7.87 47.09 -11.50
CA ASN A 186 -8.97 47.90 -12.00
C ASN A 186 -8.44 49.17 -12.67
N THR A 187 -8.47 49.22 -13.99
CA THR A 187 -8.31 50.46 -14.74
C THR A 187 -9.68 51.11 -14.83
N PHE A 188 -10.29 51.46 -13.68
CA PHE A 188 -11.37 52.42 -13.65
C PHE A 188 -10.74 53.80 -13.73
N ARG A 189 -10.46 54.22 -14.97
CA ARG A 189 -10.13 55.60 -15.30
C ARG A 189 -11.41 56.39 -15.09
N SER A 190 -11.55 57.03 -13.94
CA SER A 190 -12.62 57.98 -13.66
C SER A 190 -12.53 59.13 -14.67
N ARG A 191 -13.37 59.09 -15.70
CA ARG A 191 -13.67 60.28 -16.50
C ARG A 191 -14.56 61.17 -15.63
N GLY A 192 -13.96 62.22 -15.07
CA GLY A 192 -14.71 63.27 -14.40
C GLY A 192 -15.66 63.94 -15.39
N PHE A 193 -16.96 63.86 -15.12
CA PHE A 193 -17.95 64.72 -15.72
C PHE A 193 -17.89 66.07 -14.99
N SER A 194 -17.36 67.09 -15.66
CA SER A 194 -17.49 68.48 -15.24
C SER A 194 -18.80 69.01 -15.81
N PHE A 195 -19.75 69.36 -14.95
CA PHE A 195 -20.91 70.18 -15.30
C PHE A 195 -20.49 71.65 -15.12
N GLY A 196 -20.38 72.37 -16.23
CA GLY A 196 -20.22 73.81 -16.28
C GLY A 196 -21.58 74.50 -16.43
N LYS A 197 -21.69 75.68 -15.82
CA LYS A 197 -22.86 76.57 -15.70
C LYS A 197 -23.56 76.89 -17.01
#